data_AF-A0A9I9EKZ6-F1
#
_entry.id   AF-A0A9I9EKZ6-F1
#
_cell.length_a   1.000
_cell.length_b   1.000
_cell.length_c   1.000
_cell.angle_alpha   90.00
_cell.angle_beta   90.00
_cell.angle_gamma   90.00
#
_symmetry.space_group_name_H-M   'P 1'
#
loop_
_entity.id
_entity.type
_entity.pdbx_description
1 polymer ?
#
loop_
_entity_poly.entity_id
_entity_poly.type
_entity_poly.pdbx_seq_one_letter_code
_entity_poly.pdbx_strand_id
1 'polypeptide(L)'
;MFCIMADSDVSIHSAFGIELLPPFFDTFYADEVRQLFWFRLTHLFPLAVQLLESGYTSFTFSIERFRYNHAQFRFEGPNGLLREVNFLLTPVVRPLSIGEIDLSAFVTMDSQEFSNIISEYHMFDYVYVRYCMTIMHMIYSLAVQVIITNRRVSFSYAIIQETIITPQDGQCIIGGIRPPNEVQFIITMSQPDAFYHFASQSKRIWLFKEVNSTKGIITAPLGLHGRLVSFFCDSSA
;
A
#
# COMPACT_ATOMS: atom_id res chain seq x y z
N MET A 1 -3.77 17.21 -0.14
CA MET A 1 -3.56 15.75 -0.23
C MET A 1 -4.24 15.12 0.97
N PHE A 2 -4.97 14.03 0.76
CA PHE A 2 -5.61 13.25 1.80
C PHE A 2 -5.04 11.84 1.78
N CYS A 3 -4.65 11.31 2.95
CA CYS A 3 -4.08 9.97 3.06
C CYS A 3 -4.72 9.21 4.22
N ILE A 4 -5.07 7.95 3.98
CA ILE A 4 -5.36 6.98 5.04
C ILE A 4 -4.27 5.93 4.97
N MET A 5 -3.59 5.70 6.09
CA MET A 5 -2.55 4.67 6.21
C MET A 5 -2.91 3.73 7.36
N ALA A 6 -2.68 2.45 7.13
CA ALA A 6 -2.73 1.39 8.12
C ALA A 6 -1.31 0.86 8.31
N ASP A 7 -0.85 0.84 9.56
CA ASP A 7 0.40 0.21 9.94
C ASP A 7 0.19 -1.30 10.02
N SER A 8 1.10 -2.09 9.46
CA SER A 8 1.05 -3.54 9.61
C SER A 8 1.82 -3.93 10.88
N ASP A 9 1.17 -4.68 11.76
CA ASP A 9 1.70 -5.09 13.08
C ASP A 9 2.87 -6.10 12.97
N VAL A 10 3.38 -6.39 11.77
CA VAL A 10 4.29 -7.52 11.49
C VAL A 10 5.67 -7.01 11.10
N SER A 11 6.67 -7.45 11.86
CA SER A 11 8.16 -7.47 11.76
C SER A 11 8.96 -6.70 10.69
N ILE A 12 8.38 -6.18 9.62
CA ILE A 12 9.02 -5.35 8.60
C ILE A 12 8.15 -4.10 8.49
N HIS A 13 8.73 -2.93 8.78
CA HIS A 13 8.06 -1.63 8.84
C HIS A 13 7.37 -1.27 7.51
N SER A 14 6.21 -1.88 7.29
CA SER A 14 5.43 -1.74 6.07
C SER A 14 4.07 -1.15 6.41
N ALA A 15 3.68 -0.17 5.62
CA ALA A 15 2.44 0.57 5.79
C ALA A 15 1.68 0.56 4.48
N PHE A 16 0.40 0.19 4.56
CA PHE A 16 -0.50 0.22 3.42
C PHE A 16 -1.36 1.46 3.52
N GLY A 17 -1.71 2.06 2.39
CA GLY A 17 -2.53 3.24 2.40
C GLY A 17 -3.15 3.58 1.06
N ILE A 18 -4.01 4.56 1.12
CA ILE A 18 -4.57 5.25 -0.03
C ILE A 18 -4.16 6.71 0.05
N GLU A 19 -3.68 7.24 -1.07
CA GLU A 19 -3.33 8.64 -1.25
C GLU A 19 -4.21 9.23 -2.33
N LEU A 20 -4.90 10.33 -2.00
CA LEU A 20 -5.83 11.04 -2.85
C LEU A 20 -5.42 12.52 -2.95
N LEU A 21 -5.28 13.00 -4.17
CA LEU A 21 -5.02 14.41 -4.46
C LEU A 21 -6.32 15.22 -4.44
N PRO A 22 -6.28 16.54 -4.17
CA PRO A 22 -7.49 17.35 -4.15
C PRO A 22 -8.41 17.20 -5.38
N PRO A 23 -7.90 17.10 -6.63
CA PRO A 23 -8.75 16.90 -7.80
C PRO A 23 -9.43 15.52 -7.90
N PHE A 24 -9.14 14.60 -6.99
CA PHE A 24 -9.89 13.34 -6.88
C PHE A 24 -11.31 13.56 -6.34
N PHE A 25 -11.51 14.62 -5.54
CA PHE A 25 -12.77 14.89 -4.87
C PHE A 25 -13.60 15.91 -5.65
N ASP A 26 -14.92 15.75 -5.62
CA ASP A 26 -15.86 16.77 -6.15
C ASP A 26 -15.70 18.10 -5.41
N THR A 27 -15.44 18.03 -4.10
CA THR A 27 -15.13 19.19 -3.25
C THR A 27 -14.04 18.83 -2.25
N PHE A 28 -13.00 19.66 -2.16
CA PHE A 28 -11.91 19.49 -1.20
C PHE A 28 -11.58 20.82 -0.52
N TYR A 29 -11.70 20.84 0.80
CA TYR A 29 -11.31 21.99 1.63
C TYR A 29 -10.40 21.49 2.74
N ALA A 30 -9.21 22.09 2.85
CA ALA A 30 -8.28 21.86 3.94
C ALA A 30 -7.68 23.20 4.34
N ASP A 31 -7.44 23.38 5.63
CA ASP A 31 -6.59 24.46 6.12
C ASP A 31 -5.12 24.15 5.78
N GLU A 32 -4.25 25.17 5.78
CA GLU A 32 -2.82 25.00 5.45
C GLU A 32 -2.06 24.17 6.51
N VAL A 33 -2.72 23.81 7.61
CA VAL A 33 -2.11 23.07 8.72
C VAL A 33 -2.18 21.58 8.42
N ARG A 34 -1.03 20.91 8.44
CA ARG A 34 -0.99 19.44 8.35
C ARG A 34 -1.64 18.82 9.58
N GLN A 35 -2.74 18.10 9.37
CA GLN A 35 -3.47 17.39 10.42
C GLN A 35 -3.20 15.88 10.34
N LEU A 36 -2.82 15.26 11.46
CA LEU A 36 -2.49 13.83 11.55
C LEU A 36 -3.21 13.18 12.73
N PHE A 37 -4.05 12.19 12.43
CA PHE A 37 -4.91 11.53 13.41
C PHE A 37 -4.99 10.03 13.20
N TRP A 38 -5.12 9.30 14.30
CA TRP A 38 -5.55 7.90 14.33
C TRP A 38 -7.06 7.81 14.51
N PHE A 39 -7.70 6.89 13.79
CA PHE A 39 -9.09 6.52 13.99
C PHE A 39 -9.31 5.05 13.61
N ARG A 40 -10.37 4.44 14.13
CA ARG A 40 -10.70 3.04 13.87
C ARG A 40 -11.70 2.93 12.72
N LEU A 41 -11.33 2.17 11.69
CA LEU A 41 -12.16 1.93 10.50
C LEU A 41 -13.12 0.74 10.63
N THR A 42 -13.03 -0.03 11.72
CA THR A 42 -13.63 -1.38 11.86
C THR A 42 -15.12 -1.45 11.53
N HIS A 43 -15.88 -0.39 11.82
CA HIS A 43 -17.33 -0.35 11.56
C HIS A 43 -17.69 0.48 10.32
N LEU A 44 -16.75 1.23 9.76
CA LEU A 44 -17.02 2.11 8.63
C LEU A 44 -17.15 1.32 7.33
N PHE A 45 -16.23 0.38 7.07
CA PHE A 45 -16.26 -0.38 5.82
C PHE A 45 -17.53 -1.22 5.64
N PRO A 46 -17.97 -2.03 6.64
CA PRO A 46 -19.22 -2.78 6.52
C PRO A 46 -20.42 -1.85 6.31
N LEU A 47 -20.45 -0.71 7.01
CA LEU A 47 -21.51 0.28 6.86
C LEU A 47 -21.51 0.91 5.45
N ALA A 48 -20.34 1.29 4.95
CA ALA A 48 -20.20 1.91 3.63
C ALA A 48 -20.68 0.97 2.52
N VAL A 49 -20.35 -0.33 2.61
CA VAL A 49 -20.83 -1.35 1.66
C VAL A 49 -22.35 -1.48 1.72
N GLN A 50 -22.92 -1.61 2.93
CA GLN A 50 -24.37 -1.69 3.12
C GLN A 50 -25.11 -0.46 2.57
N LEU A 51 -24.56 0.73 2.82
CA LEU A 51 -25.15 1.98 2.34
C LEU A 51 -25.05 2.09 0.81
N LEU A 52 -23.94 1.67 0.22
CA LEU A 52 -23.77 1.62 -1.23
C LEU A 52 -24.81 0.70 -1.88
N GLU A 53 -25.01 -0.51 -1.33
CA GLU A 53 -26.06 -1.44 -1.77
C GLU A 53 -27.47 -0.86 -1.60
N SER A 54 -27.65 0.01 -0.61
CA SER A 54 -28.91 0.73 -0.34
C SER A 54 -29.09 1.99 -1.22
N GLY A 55 -28.17 2.24 -2.16
CA GLY A 55 -28.24 3.36 -3.10
C GLY A 55 -27.64 4.68 -2.60
N TYR A 56 -26.84 4.67 -1.53
CA TYR A 56 -26.06 5.83 -1.12
C TYR A 56 -24.84 5.98 -2.03
N THR A 57 -24.72 7.12 -2.70
CA THR A 57 -23.71 7.34 -3.74
C THR A 57 -22.71 8.45 -3.42
N SER A 58 -22.96 9.24 -2.37
CA SER A 58 -22.07 10.33 -1.96
C SER A 58 -21.57 10.13 -0.54
N PHE A 59 -20.30 10.46 -0.34
CA PHE A 59 -19.57 10.33 0.91
C PHE A 59 -18.80 11.62 1.18
N THR A 60 -18.99 12.18 2.37
CA THR A 60 -18.25 13.35 2.87
C THR A 60 -17.54 12.99 4.15
N PHE A 61 -16.27 13.36 4.24
CA PHE A 61 -15.49 13.34 5.47
C PHE A 61 -15.19 14.78 5.90
N SER A 62 -15.45 15.10 7.15
CA SER A 62 -15.16 16.43 7.70
C SER A 62 -14.64 16.33 9.13
N ILE A 63 -13.71 17.23 9.47
CA ILE A 63 -13.20 17.41 10.83
C ILE A 63 -13.78 18.72 11.37
N GLU A 64 -14.30 18.68 12.60
CA GLU A 64 -14.98 19.82 13.20
C GLU A 64 -13.99 20.96 13.50
N ARG A 65 -14.23 22.13 12.92
CA ARG A 65 -13.34 23.31 12.99
C ARG A 65 -13.02 23.77 14.42
N PHE A 66 -13.97 23.65 15.33
CA PHE A 66 -13.82 24.13 16.72
C PHE A 66 -13.44 23.01 17.70
N ARG A 67 -13.51 21.76 17.25
CA ARG A 67 -13.19 20.56 18.02
C ARG A 67 -12.37 19.64 17.13
N TYR A 68 -11.10 20.00 16.94
CA TYR A 68 -10.15 19.33 16.01
C TYR A 68 -9.97 17.82 16.21
N ASN A 69 -10.59 17.22 17.22
CA ASN A 69 -10.61 15.79 17.47
C ASN A 69 -11.97 15.12 17.18
N HIS A 70 -12.96 15.84 16.66
CA HIS A 70 -14.25 15.29 16.25
C HIS A 70 -14.30 15.24 14.73
N ALA A 71 -14.60 14.06 14.20
CA ALA A 71 -14.80 13.86 12.78
C ALA A 71 -16.17 13.26 12.50
N GLN A 72 -16.63 13.51 11.29
CA GLN A 72 -17.90 13.03 10.79
C GLN A 72 -17.71 12.40 9.40
N PHE A 73 -18.33 11.25 9.23
CA PHE A 73 -18.70 10.73 7.92
C PHE A 73 -20.17 11.01 7.67
N ARG A 74 -20.47 11.63 6.53
CA ARG A 74 -21.83 11.84 6.05
C ARG A 74 -22.02 11.10 4.74
N PHE A 75 -23.04 10.28 4.67
CA PHE A 75 -23.48 9.57 3.48
C PHE A 75 -24.81 10.13 3.02
N GLU A 76 -24.95 10.36 1.71
CA GLU A 76 -26.18 10.83 1.10
C GLU A 76 -26.74 9.80 0.13
N GLY A 77 -28.02 9.51 0.31
CA GLY A 77 -28.74 8.45 -0.39
C GLY A 77 -29.98 8.95 -1.12
N PRO A 78 -30.82 8.02 -1.60
CA PRO A 78 -31.97 8.34 -2.43
C PRO A 78 -32.91 9.31 -1.72
N ASN A 79 -33.49 10.24 -2.48
CA ASN A 79 -34.45 11.23 -1.96
C ASN A 79 -33.89 12.13 -0.84
N GLY A 80 -32.58 12.33 -0.78
CA GLY A 80 -31.93 13.19 0.21
C GLY A 80 -31.83 12.56 1.61
N LEU A 81 -31.96 11.23 1.72
CA LEU A 81 -31.71 10.53 2.98
C LEU A 81 -30.25 10.71 3.40
N LEU A 82 -30.05 11.05 4.67
CA LEU A 82 -28.73 11.28 5.25
C LEU A 82 -28.42 10.26 6.33
N ARG A 83 -27.21 9.71 6.27
CA ARG A 83 -26.64 8.88 7.33
C ARG A 83 -25.35 9.50 7.81
N GLU A 84 -25.29 9.83 9.09
CA GLU A 84 -24.13 10.46 9.71
C GLU A 84 -23.51 9.56 10.76
N VAL A 85 -22.18 9.53 10.79
CA VAL A 85 -21.38 8.79 11.77
C VAL A 85 -20.35 9.75 12.36
N ASN A 86 -20.50 10.07 13.64
CA ASN A 86 -19.56 10.90 14.38
C ASN A 86 -18.58 10.02 15.15
N PHE A 87 -17.31 10.39 15.18
CA PHE A 87 -16.27 9.65 15.87
C PHE A 87 -15.14 10.56 16.32
N LEU A 88 -14.35 10.06 17.27
CA LEU A 88 -13.21 10.77 17.81
C LEU A 88 -11.94 10.41 17.05
N LEU A 89 -11.18 11.44 16.71
CA LEU A 89 -9.82 11.38 16.20
C LEU A 89 -8.86 11.39 17.38
N THR A 90 -7.88 10.50 17.34
CA THR A 90 -6.80 10.46 18.33
C THR A 90 -5.56 11.14 17.74
N PRO A 91 -5.01 12.20 18.35
CA PRO A 91 -3.80 12.83 17.85
C PRO A 91 -2.63 11.86 17.74
N VAL A 92 -1.86 11.97 16.65
CA VAL A 92 -0.68 11.14 16.43
C VAL A 92 0.51 11.75 17.16
N VAL A 93 1.04 11.04 18.17
CA VAL A 93 2.21 11.50 18.95
C VAL A 93 3.53 11.23 18.22
N ARG A 94 3.58 10.15 17.42
CA ARG A 94 4.74 9.77 16.60
C ARG A 94 4.25 9.36 15.21
N PRO A 95 4.22 10.30 14.26
CA PRO A 95 3.77 9.98 12.92
C PRO A 95 4.77 9.05 12.24
N LEU A 96 4.25 8.12 11.45
CA LEU A 96 5.08 7.38 10.52
C LEU A 96 5.69 8.38 9.54
N SER A 97 6.99 8.62 9.68
CA SER A 97 7.73 9.54 8.82
C SER A 97 8.23 8.78 7.60
N ILE A 98 7.37 8.70 6.58
CA ILE A 98 7.78 8.31 5.24
C ILE A 98 8.41 9.57 4.64
N GLY A 99 9.73 9.66 4.69
CA GLY A 99 10.47 10.76 4.05
C GLY A 99 10.24 10.80 2.54
N GLU A 100 10.87 11.77 1.85
CA GLU A 100 10.90 11.72 0.39
C GLU A 100 11.57 10.43 -0.09
N ILE A 101 11.02 9.86 -1.17
CA ILE A 101 11.51 8.63 -1.78
C ILE A 101 11.83 8.95 -3.22
N ASP A 102 13.06 8.67 -3.63
CA ASP A 102 13.46 8.78 -5.02
C ASP A 102 12.71 7.73 -5.86
N LEU A 103 11.88 8.21 -6.80
CA LEU A 103 11.11 7.39 -7.72
C LEU A 103 11.83 7.19 -9.07
N SER A 104 13.11 7.57 -9.16
CA SER A 104 13.87 7.50 -10.41
C SER A 104 14.05 6.06 -10.89
N ALA A 105 14.34 5.12 -9.98
CA ALA A 105 14.49 3.69 -10.27
C ALA A 105 13.17 2.95 -10.02
N PHE A 106 12.66 2.32 -11.07
CA PHE A 106 11.36 1.65 -11.01
C PHE A 106 11.29 0.42 -11.91
N VAL A 107 10.39 -0.49 -11.53
CA VAL A 107 9.81 -1.49 -12.42
C VAL A 107 8.30 -1.37 -12.40
N THR A 108 7.67 -1.52 -13.56
CA THR A 108 6.22 -1.72 -13.65
C THR A 108 5.88 -2.95 -14.45
N MET A 109 4.89 -3.70 -14.00
CA MET A 109 4.37 -4.91 -14.66
C MET A 109 2.86 -4.86 -14.74
N ASP A 110 2.30 -5.74 -15.58
CA ASP A 110 0.86 -5.96 -15.62
C ASP A 110 0.37 -6.49 -14.27
N SER A 111 -0.83 -6.06 -13.85
CA SER A 111 -1.39 -6.49 -12.57
C SER A 111 -1.66 -7.99 -12.50
N GLN A 112 -1.98 -8.65 -13.62
CA GLN A 112 -2.14 -10.11 -13.64
C GLN A 112 -0.80 -10.81 -13.42
N GLU A 113 0.28 -10.31 -14.04
CA GLU A 113 1.63 -10.83 -13.80
C GLU A 113 2.04 -10.67 -12.34
N PHE A 114 1.77 -9.50 -11.76
CA PHE A 114 1.99 -9.25 -10.34
C PHE A 114 1.19 -10.22 -9.46
N SER A 115 -0.10 -10.42 -9.72
CA SER A 115 -0.94 -11.40 -9.00
C SER A 115 -0.38 -12.81 -9.09
N ASN A 116 0.11 -13.23 -10.26
CA ASN A 116 0.73 -14.55 -10.44
C ASN A 116 1.97 -14.68 -9.54
N ILE A 117 2.83 -13.66 -9.51
CA ILE A 117 3.99 -13.60 -8.61
C ILE A 117 3.54 -13.69 -7.15
N ILE A 118 2.57 -12.88 -6.69
CA ILE A 118 2.06 -12.99 -5.32
C ILE A 118 1.56 -14.41 -5.03
N SER A 119 0.85 -15.03 -5.97
CA SER A 119 0.33 -16.39 -5.81
C SER A 119 1.40 -17.47 -5.70
N GLU A 120 2.55 -17.27 -6.32
CA GLU A 120 3.69 -18.17 -6.18
C GLU A 120 4.31 -18.09 -4.78
N TYR A 121 4.41 -16.88 -4.22
CA TYR A 121 5.15 -16.66 -2.98
C TYR A 121 4.29 -16.66 -1.70
N HIS A 122 2.98 -16.38 -1.78
CA HIS A 122 2.11 -16.31 -0.59
C HIS A 122 2.02 -17.62 0.20
N MET A 123 2.27 -18.77 -0.44
CA MET A 123 2.22 -20.08 0.23
C MET A 123 3.42 -20.32 1.15
N PHE A 124 4.56 -19.67 0.90
CA PHE A 124 5.75 -19.87 1.74
C PHE A 124 5.59 -19.30 3.15
N ASP A 125 4.71 -18.31 3.33
CA ASP A 125 4.36 -17.75 4.64
C ASP A 125 3.49 -18.71 5.47
N TYR A 126 2.49 -19.34 4.85
CA TYR A 126 1.52 -20.20 5.55
C TYR A 126 2.12 -21.53 6.05
N VAL A 127 3.07 -22.10 5.30
CA VAL A 127 3.66 -23.40 5.63
C VAL A 127 4.62 -23.29 6.83
N TYR A 128 5.35 -22.19 6.96
CA TYR A 128 6.34 -22.03 8.02
C TYR A 128 5.71 -21.74 9.40
N VAL A 129 4.66 -20.91 9.45
CA VAL A 129 3.97 -20.54 10.71
C VAL A 129 3.35 -21.76 11.39
N ARG A 130 2.92 -22.79 10.64
CA ARG A 130 2.30 -23.99 11.22
C ARG A 130 3.33 -24.98 11.81
N TYR A 131 4.59 -24.93 11.37
CA TYR A 131 5.63 -25.86 11.81
C TYR A 131 6.64 -25.26 12.80
N CYS A 132 6.70 -23.94 12.97
CA CYS A 132 7.68 -23.30 13.85
C CYS A 132 7.02 -22.43 14.92
N MET A 133 6.62 -23.05 16.03
CA MET A 133 6.25 -22.36 17.28
C MET A 133 7.44 -22.30 18.26
N THR A 134 8.66 -22.36 17.75
CA THR A 134 9.85 -22.27 18.59
C THR A 134 11.01 -21.67 17.80
N ILE A 135 11.61 -20.63 18.38
CA ILE A 135 12.94 -20.07 18.10
C ILE A 135 12.95 -18.76 17.28
N MET A 136 13.25 -17.72 18.05
CA MET A 136 13.52 -16.31 17.76
C MET A 136 14.73 -16.06 16.81
N HIS A 137 15.12 -17.04 16.00
CA HIS A 137 16.24 -16.97 15.04
C HIS A 137 15.80 -17.16 13.58
N MET A 138 14.47 -17.16 13.34
CA MET A 138 13.82 -17.42 12.06
C MET A 138 13.13 -16.17 11.50
N ILE A 139 13.69 -14.99 11.74
CA ILE A 139 13.15 -13.70 11.25
C ILE A 139 13.56 -13.45 9.78
N TYR A 140 14.51 -14.22 9.23
CA TYR A 140 15.04 -14.05 7.87
C TYR A 140 14.32 -14.86 6.77
N SER A 141 13.19 -15.52 7.06
CA SER A 141 12.58 -16.50 6.15
C SER A 141 11.15 -16.16 5.71
N LEU A 142 10.74 -14.89 5.68
CA LEU A 142 9.35 -14.48 5.34
C LEU A 142 9.31 -13.38 4.24
N ALA A 143 10.38 -13.30 3.47
CA ALA A 143 10.70 -12.14 2.66
C ALA A 143 11.08 -12.58 1.24
N VAL A 144 10.43 -12.00 0.24
CA VAL A 144 10.81 -12.17 -1.16
C VAL A 144 11.87 -11.12 -1.48
N GLN A 145 13.05 -11.58 -1.86
CA GLN A 145 14.11 -10.72 -2.36
C GLN A 145 13.79 -10.35 -3.81
N VAL A 146 13.85 -9.06 -4.12
CA VAL A 146 13.67 -8.55 -5.47
C VAL A 146 14.97 -7.91 -5.93
N ILE A 147 15.51 -8.39 -7.04
CA ILE A 147 16.72 -7.85 -7.68
C ILE A 147 16.35 -7.29 -9.05
N ILE A 148 16.51 -5.99 -9.22
CA ILE A 148 16.23 -5.29 -10.47
C ILE A 148 17.55 -4.86 -11.10
N THR A 149 17.75 -5.30 -12.34
CA THR A 149 18.81 -4.80 -13.23
C THR A 149 18.16 -4.07 -14.40
N ASN A 150 18.94 -3.42 -15.26
CA ASN A 150 18.39 -2.80 -16.47
C ASN A 150 17.85 -3.81 -17.52
N ARG A 151 18.00 -5.12 -17.30
CA ARG A 151 17.62 -6.18 -18.27
C ARG A 151 16.58 -7.17 -17.74
N ARG A 152 16.49 -7.34 -16.43
CA ARG A 152 15.63 -8.34 -15.79
C ARG A 152 15.27 -7.92 -14.37
N VAL A 153 14.15 -8.46 -13.91
CA VAL A 153 13.77 -8.45 -12.50
C VAL A 153 13.70 -9.90 -12.04
N SER A 154 14.36 -10.20 -10.93
CA SER A 154 14.31 -11.50 -10.28
C SER A 154 13.59 -11.35 -8.95
N PHE A 155 12.59 -12.19 -8.73
CA PHE A 155 11.96 -12.44 -7.44
C PHE A 155 12.51 -13.75 -6.93
N SER A 156 12.99 -13.79 -5.69
CA SER A 156 13.53 -15.00 -5.11
C SER A 156 13.11 -15.17 -3.66
N TYR A 157 12.88 -16.43 -3.28
CA TYR A 157 12.67 -16.82 -1.89
C TYR A 157 13.71 -17.87 -1.54
N ALA A 158 14.73 -17.44 -0.79
CA ALA A 158 15.92 -18.22 -0.47
C ALA A 158 16.48 -18.91 -1.74
N ILE A 159 16.88 -20.19 -1.62
CA ILE A 159 17.35 -21.02 -2.74
C ILE A 159 16.23 -21.86 -3.37
N ILE A 160 14.97 -21.68 -2.94
CA ILE A 160 13.88 -22.62 -3.21
C ILE A 160 13.15 -22.25 -4.51
N GLN A 161 12.94 -20.96 -4.73
CA GLN A 161 12.19 -20.48 -5.89
C GLN A 161 12.76 -19.16 -6.40
N GLU A 162 12.92 -19.08 -7.72
CA GLU A 162 13.27 -17.85 -8.44
C GLU A 162 12.31 -17.68 -9.62
N THR A 163 11.75 -16.48 -9.73
CA THR A 163 10.87 -16.07 -10.83
C THR A 163 11.50 -14.86 -11.51
N ILE A 164 11.82 -14.99 -12.79
CA ILE A 164 12.50 -13.94 -13.57
C ILE A 164 11.53 -13.40 -14.61
N ILE A 165 11.37 -12.07 -14.63
CA ILE A 165 10.63 -11.37 -15.67
C ILE A 165 11.55 -10.43 -16.44
N THR A 166 11.29 -10.25 -17.73
CA THR A 166 12.12 -9.42 -18.61
C THR A 166 11.31 -8.35 -19.36
N PRO A 167 11.93 -7.21 -19.70
CA PRO A 167 11.28 -6.23 -20.59
C PRO A 167 11.13 -6.72 -22.03
N GLN A 168 11.95 -7.69 -22.45
CA GLN A 168 12.01 -8.19 -23.83
C GLN A 168 10.73 -8.94 -24.19
N ASP A 169 10.17 -9.67 -23.22
CA ASP A 169 8.92 -10.41 -23.37
C ASP A 169 7.68 -9.54 -23.09
N GLY A 170 7.87 -8.23 -22.88
CA GLY A 170 6.79 -7.29 -22.55
C GLY A 170 6.20 -7.48 -21.13
N GLN A 171 6.77 -8.36 -20.31
CA GLN A 171 6.29 -8.66 -18.96
C GLN A 171 6.44 -7.46 -18.01
N CYS A 172 7.51 -6.67 -18.20
CA CYS A 172 7.76 -5.50 -17.37
C CYS A 172 8.40 -4.33 -18.15
N ILE A 173 8.41 -3.16 -17.53
CA ILE A 173 9.16 -1.99 -17.97
C ILE A 173 10.08 -1.60 -16.81
N ILE A 174 11.36 -1.42 -17.10
CA ILE A 174 12.37 -1.05 -16.11
C ILE A 174 12.90 0.34 -16.47
N GLY A 175 12.95 1.24 -15.50
CA GLY A 175 13.44 2.61 -15.66
C GLY A 175 14.41 3.01 -14.56
N GLY A 176 15.27 3.99 -14.86
CA GLY A 176 16.21 4.59 -13.90
C GLY A 176 17.46 3.79 -13.55
N ILE A 177 17.51 2.50 -13.88
CA ILE A 177 18.64 1.63 -13.56
C ILE A 177 19.60 1.56 -14.75
N ARG A 178 20.84 2.03 -14.55
CA ARG A 178 21.90 2.01 -15.57
C ARG A 178 22.93 0.92 -15.26
N PRO A 179 23.43 0.18 -16.26
CA PRO A 179 24.57 -0.71 -16.06
C PRO A 179 25.77 0.02 -15.44
N PRO A 180 26.54 -0.63 -14.55
CA PRO A 180 26.39 -1.99 -14.02
C PRO A 180 25.51 -2.09 -12.77
N ASN A 181 24.72 -1.05 -12.46
CA ASN A 181 24.00 -0.96 -11.20
C ASN A 181 22.82 -1.94 -11.16
N GLU A 182 22.52 -2.39 -9.94
CA GLU A 182 21.33 -3.14 -9.60
C GLU A 182 20.67 -2.52 -8.37
N VAL A 183 19.39 -2.80 -8.22
CA VAL A 183 18.59 -2.35 -7.08
C VAL A 183 18.01 -3.58 -6.42
N GLN A 184 18.25 -3.71 -5.12
CA GLN A 184 17.76 -4.82 -4.32
C GLN A 184 16.80 -4.31 -3.26
N PHE A 185 15.77 -5.09 -2.95
CA PHE A 185 14.90 -4.84 -1.81
C PHE A 185 14.12 -6.08 -1.39
N ILE A 186 13.51 -5.99 -0.21
CA ILE A 186 12.74 -7.07 0.38
C ILE A 186 11.26 -6.70 0.41
N ILE A 187 10.41 -7.57 -0.15
CA ILE A 187 8.96 -7.49 -0.01
C ILE A 187 8.51 -8.52 1.03
N THR A 188 7.73 -8.07 2.01
CA THR A 188 7.09 -8.97 2.99
C THR A 188 5.75 -9.43 2.44
N MET A 189 5.47 -10.73 2.53
CA MET A 189 4.22 -11.30 2.02
C MET A 189 3.12 -11.47 3.08
N SER A 190 3.29 -10.84 4.26
CA SER A 190 2.40 -10.96 5.43
C SER A 190 0.95 -10.54 5.18
N GLN A 191 0.69 -9.73 4.15
CA GLN A 191 -0.65 -9.29 3.75
C GLN A 191 -0.87 -9.48 2.23
N PRO A 192 -0.94 -10.73 1.74
CA PRO A 192 -1.05 -11.00 0.31
C PRO A 192 -2.38 -10.48 -0.27
N ASP A 193 -3.44 -10.48 0.54
CA ASP A 193 -4.76 -9.95 0.17
C ASP A 193 -4.72 -8.46 -0.19
N ALA A 194 -3.86 -7.67 0.48
CA ALA A 194 -3.67 -6.26 0.13
C ALA A 194 -3.06 -6.12 -1.27
N PHE A 195 -2.07 -6.96 -1.61
CA PHE A 195 -1.45 -6.94 -2.93
C PHE A 195 -2.38 -7.45 -4.04
N TYR A 196 -3.22 -8.46 -3.76
CA TYR A 196 -4.28 -8.85 -4.69
C TYR A 196 -5.30 -7.74 -4.89
N HIS A 197 -5.64 -7.00 -3.82
CA HIS A 197 -6.51 -5.84 -3.96
C HIS A 197 -5.87 -4.78 -4.85
N PHE A 198 -4.58 -4.46 -4.68
CA PHE A 198 -3.87 -3.52 -5.55
C PHE A 198 -3.94 -3.95 -7.02
N ALA A 199 -3.68 -5.23 -7.30
CA ALA A 199 -3.76 -5.79 -8.63
C ALA A 199 -5.17 -5.71 -9.23
N SER A 200 -6.22 -5.86 -8.42
CA SER A 200 -7.62 -5.77 -8.88
C SER A 200 -8.05 -4.35 -9.27
N GLN A 201 -7.40 -3.31 -8.74
CA GLN A 201 -7.81 -1.92 -8.92
C GLN A 201 -7.06 -1.16 -10.02
N SER A 202 -5.94 -1.71 -10.52
CA SER A 202 -5.12 -1.08 -11.56
C SER A 202 -4.79 -2.08 -12.66
N LYS A 203 -4.49 -1.59 -13.86
CA LYS A 203 -3.92 -2.41 -14.95
C LYS A 203 -2.45 -2.74 -14.75
N ARG A 204 -1.73 -1.86 -14.04
CA ARG A 204 -0.29 -2.04 -13.79
C ARG A 204 0.06 -1.71 -12.35
N ILE A 205 1.03 -2.45 -11.84
CA ILE A 205 1.65 -2.23 -10.55
C ILE A 205 3.03 -1.62 -10.76
N TRP A 206 3.41 -0.70 -9.89
CA TRP A 206 4.68 0.01 -9.93
C TRP A 206 5.44 -0.23 -8.64
N LEU A 207 6.70 -0.61 -8.77
CA LEU A 207 7.60 -0.80 -7.65
C LEU A 207 8.72 0.20 -7.82
N PHE A 208 8.87 1.07 -6.82
CA PHE A 208 9.89 2.10 -6.74
C PHE A 208 10.83 1.78 -5.60
N LYS A 209 12.12 1.94 -5.85
CA LYS A 209 13.14 1.71 -4.83
C LYS A 209 14.26 2.72 -4.98
N GLU A 210 14.46 3.49 -3.92
CA GLU A 210 15.56 4.44 -3.85
C GLU A 210 16.90 3.69 -3.81
N VAL A 211 17.83 4.08 -4.69
CA VAL A 211 19.17 3.48 -4.80
C VAL A 211 19.96 3.77 -3.52
N ASN A 212 20.60 2.76 -2.93
CA ASN A 212 21.37 2.85 -1.67
C ASN A 212 20.54 3.24 -0.42
N SER A 213 19.22 3.16 -0.48
CA SER A 213 18.32 3.36 0.66
C SER A 213 17.73 2.01 1.07
N THR A 214 17.02 1.95 2.21
CA THR A 214 16.18 0.81 2.59
C THR A 214 14.72 1.02 2.22
N LYS A 215 14.37 2.21 1.73
CA LYS A 215 12.99 2.60 1.46
C LYS A 215 12.55 2.19 0.07
N GLY A 216 11.33 1.66 -0.04
CA GLY A 216 10.65 1.42 -1.30
C GLY A 216 9.14 1.61 -1.20
N ILE A 217 8.51 1.71 -2.36
CA ILE A 217 7.05 1.84 -2.50
C ILE A 217 6.56 0.88 -3.57
N ILE A 218 5.50 0.13 -3.26
CA ILE A 218 4.64 -0.50 -4.27
C ILE A 218 3.40 0.37 -4.41
N THR A 219 3.00 0.70 -5.63
CA THR A 219 1.81 1.51 -5.87
C THR A 219 0.97 1.03 -7.04
N ALA A 220 -0.35 1.15 -6.88
CA ALA A 220 -1.34 0.92 -7.90
C ALA A 220 -2.15 2.21 -8.12
N PRO A 221 -2.07 2.85 -9.29
CA PRO A 221 -2.82 4.07 -9.57
C PRO A 221 -4.34 3.82 -9.60
N LEU A 222 -5.10 4.71 -8.97
CA LEU A 222 -6.57 4.79 -8.98
C LEU A 222 -6.98 6.00 -9.84
N GLY A 223 -6.74 5.91 -11.15
CA GLY A 223 -6.88 7.04 -12.06
C GLY A 223 -5.72 8.04 -11.93
N LEU A 224 -5.97 9.31 -12.28
CA LEU A 224 -4.93 10.35 -12.33
C LEU A 224 -4.63 10.99 -10.97
N HIS A 225 -5.55 10.90 -10.02
CA HIS A 225 -5.53 11.68 -8.79
C HIS A 225 -5.59 10.83 -7.52
N GLY A 226 -5.56 9.51 -7.65
CA GLY A 226 -5.53 8.59 -6.52
C GLY A 226 -4.53 7.47 -6.74
N ARG A 227 -4.03 6.89 -5.65
CA ARG A 227 -3.22 5.67 -5.68
C ARG A 227 -3.34 4.87 -4.39
N LEU A 228 -3.28 3.55 -4.53
CA LEU A 228 -2.97 2.65 -3.44
C LEU A 228 -1.44 2.59 -3.28
N VAL A 229 -0.96 2.57 -2.05
CA VAL A 229 0.47 2.58 -1.73
C VAL A 229 0.77 1.57 -0.65
N SER A 230 1.88 0.86 -0.81
CA SER A 230 2.52 0.06 0.22
C SER A 230 3.93 0.58 0.36
N PHE A 231 4.20 1.25 1.47
CA PHE A 231 5.55 1.63 1.85
C PHE A 231 6.21 0.47 2.59
N PHE A 232 7.50 0.27 2.37
CA PHE A 232 8.31 -0.67 3.12
C PHE A 232 9.71 -0.10 3.35
N CYS A 233 10.28 -0.44 4.50
CA CYS A 233 11.64 -0.11 4.87
C CYS A 233 12.37 -1.42 5.22
N ASP A 234 13.38 -1.77 4.43
CA ASP A 234 14.24 -2.91 4.73
C ASP A 234 14.88 -2.67 6.10
N SER A 235 14.71 -3.62 7.04
CA SER A 235 15.40 -3.58 8.33
C SER A 235 16.87 -3.97 8.12
N SER A 236 17.67 -3.01 7.67
CA SER A 236 19.12 -3.09 7.78
C SER A 236 19.62 -1.95 8.68
N ALA A 237 19.65 -2.25 9.98
CA ALA A 237 20.51 -1.62 10.97
C ALA A 237 20.99 -2.71 11.94
#